data_AF-A0A9P0CY23-F1
#
_entry.id   AF-A0A9P0CY23-F1
#
_cell.length_a   1.000
_cell.length_b   1.000
_cell.length_c   1.000
_cell.angle_alpha   90.00
_cell.angle_beta   90.00
_cell.angle_gamma   90.00
#
_symmetry.space_group_name_H-M   'P 1'
#
loop_
_entity.id
_entity.type
_entity.pdbx_description
1 polymer ?
#
loop_
_entity_poly.entity_id
_entity_poly.type
_entity_poly.pdbx_seq_one_letter_code
_entity_poly.pdbx_strand_id
1 'polypeptide(L)'
;MDSIIDNIQGEINKSQGETGEPIRKKARIEENSRKREALEICDAVLLQIKTRFNFSRHLVASNLFMSEKFSVYRHQFPESFLNETCIQFSFLDQNMLKNELQVLYQRDELSTTSGAVPLSILLNEEGLICTFQETLKLLGILITIPMSTSEAECCFSMLKRFKTFNEGRKT
;
A
#
# COMPACT_ATOMS: atom_id res chain seq x y z
N MET A 1 -8.26 -0.10 -18.87
CA MET A 1 -7.08 -0.96 -18.61
C MET A 1 -6.96 -2.04 -19.68
N ASP A 2 -8.07 -2.67 -20.09
CA ASP A 2 -8.07 -3.74 -21.11
C ASP A 2 -7.54 -3.29 -22.48
N SER A 3 -7.84 -2.06 -22.91
CA SER A 3 -7.37 -1.51 -24.19
C SER A 3 -5.85 -1.29 -24.28
N ILE A 4 -5.14 -1.24 -23.15
CA ILE A 4 -3.66 -1.14 -23.11
C ILE A 4 -3.04 -2.55 -23.22
N ILE A 5 -3.71 -3.56 -22.67
CA ILE A 5 -3.29 -4.96 -22.66
C ILE A 5 -3.33 -5.52 -24.09
N ASP A 6 -4.40 -5.23 -24.83
CA ASP A 6 -4.57 -5.66 -26.23
C ASP A 6 -3.52 -5.05 -27.17
N ASN A 7 -3.12 -3.80 -26.90
CA ASN A 7 -2.13 -3.09 -27.71
C ASN A 7 -0.72 -3.67 -27.56
N ILE A 8 -0.37 -4.16 -26.36
CA ILE A 8 0.91 -4.81 -26.10
C ILE A 8 0.97 -6.19 -26.76
N GLN A 9 -0.14 -6.93 -26.76
CA GLN A 9 -0.21 -8.24 -27.41
C GLN A 9 -0.20 -8.14 -28.95
N GLY A 10 -0.77 -7.08 -29.52
CA GLY A 10 -0.75 -6.82 -30.97
C GLY A 10 0.66 -6.59 -31.54
N GLU A 11 1.51 -5.85 -30.81
CA GLU A 11 2.89 -5.55 -31.23
C GLU A 11 3.81 -6.79 -31.17
N ILE A 12 3.54 -7.73 -30.26
CA ILE A 12 4.30 -8.99 -30.13
C ILE A 12 4.13 -9.91 -31.35
N ASN A 13 2.94 -9.92 -31.95
CA ASN A 13 2.63 -10.79 -33.09
C ASN A 13 3.19 -10.30 -34.43
N LYS A 14 3.50 -8.99 -34.54
CA LYS A 14 3.98 -8.38 -35.78
C LYS A 14 5.47 -8.67 -36.09
N SER A 15 6.22 -9.17 -35.10
CA SER A 15 7.68 -9.38 -35.18
C SER A 15 8.11 -10.78 -35.65
N GLN A 16 7.19 -11.63 -36.13
CA GLN A 16 7.48 -13.04 -36.49
C GLN A 16 7.69 -13.33 -37.99
N GLY A 17 7.70 -12.32 -38.88
CA GLY A 17 7.91 -12.53 -40.32
C GLY A 17 9.37 -12.46 -40.77
N GLU A 18 9.85 -13.53 -41.42
CA GLU A 18 10.97 -13.62 -42.38
C GLU A 18 12.39 -14.05 -41.91
N THR A 19 13.06 -14.76 -42.83
CA THR A 19 13.95 -15.94 -42.67
C THR A 19 15.45 -15.69 -42.96
N GLY A 20 16.37 -16.47 -42.37
CA GLY A 20 17.76 -16.69 -42.88
C GLY A 20 18.89 -16.99 -41.87
N GLU A 21 19.61 -18.12 -42.07
CA GLU A 21 20.96 -18.56 -41.61
C GLU A 21 21.27 -19.10 -40.18
N PRO A 22 22.19 -20.11 -40.05
CA PRO A 22 22.40 -20.90 -38.83
C PRO A 22 23.20 -20.20 -37.71
N ILE A 23 24.00 -19.17 -38.03
CA ILE A 23 24.71 -18.35 -37.02
C ILE A 23 23.74 -17.42 -36.29
N ARG A 24 22.74 -16.87 -37.00
CA ARG A 24 21.64 -16.11 -36.42
C ARG A 24 20.81 -16.93 -35.44
N LYS A 25 20.72 -18.26 -35.60
CA LYS A 25 19.91 -19.11 -34.72
C LYS A 25 20.42 -19.12 -33.28
N LYS A 26 21.73 -19.21 -33.04
CA LYS A 26 22.28 -19.20 -31.65
C LYS A 26 22.06 -17.86 -30.95
N ALA A 27 22.35 -16.75 -31.63
CA ALA A 27 22.10 -15.41 -31.09
C ALA A 27 20.59 -15.15 -30.85
N ARG A 28 19.72 -15.64 -31.75
CA ARG A 28 18.26 -15.54 -31.60
C ARG A 28 17.71 -16.45 -30.49
N ILE A 29 18.32 -17.61 -30.24
CA ILE A 29 17.98 -18.50 -29.11
C ILE A 29 18.38 -17.85 -27.79
N GLU A 30 19.56 -17.24 -27.70
CA GLU A 30 20.05 -16.55 -26.51
C GLU A 30 19.29 -15.24 -26.22
N GLU A 31 18.88 -14.53 -27.28
CA GLU A 31 17.95 -13.40 -27.18
C GLU A 31 16.55 -13.84 -26.75
N ASN A 32 16.05 -14.97 -27.26
CA ASN A 32 14.78 -15.55 -26.82
C ASN A 32 14.85 -16.09 -25.38
N SER A 33 16.00 -16.60 -24.93
CA SER A 33 16.24 -17.00 -23.54
C SER A 33 16.19 -15.80 -22.62
N ARG A 34 16.92 -14.72 -22.94
CA ARG A 34 16.89 -13.47 -22.17
C ARG A 34 15.50 -12.84 -22.14
N LYS A 35 14.77 -12.88 -23.26
CA LYS A 35 13.36 -12.42 -23.32
C LYS A 35 12.47 -13.27 -22.41
N ARG A 36 12.64 -14.60 -22.41
CA ARG A 36 11.89 -15.49 -21.53
C ARG A 36 12.20 -15.27 -20.06
N GLU A 37 13.48 -15.14 -19.70
CA GLU A 37 13.92 -14.81 -18.34
C GLU A 37 13.36 -13.46 -17.88
N ALA A 38 13.37 -12.45 -18.76
CA ALA A 38 12.78 -11.14 -18.46
C ALA A 38 11.27 -11.25 -18.23
N LEU A 39 10.56 -12.05 -19.03
CA LEU A 39 9.12 -12.29 -18.83
C LEU A 39 8.85 -13.01 -17.51
N GLU A 40 9.65 -14.01 -17.15
CA GLU A 40 9.52 -14.71 -15.86
C GLU A 40 9.73 -13.75 -14.67
N ILE A 41 10.67 -12.80 -14.78
CA ILE A 41 10.85 -11.74 -13.78
C ILE A 41 9.64 -10.80 -13.74
N CYS A 42 9.13 -10.38 -14.90
CA CYS A 42 7.95 -9.54 -14.98
C CYS A 42 6.71 -10.22 -14.37
N ASP A 43 6.52 -11.52 -14.64
CA ASP A 43 5.43 -12.32 -14.07
C ASP A 43 5.59 -12.47 -12.55
N ALA A 44 6.81 -12.69 -12.06
CA ALA A 44 7.10 -12.74 -10.63
C ALA A 44 6.81 -11.40 -9.95
N VAL A 45 7.23 -10.28 -10.55
CA VAL A 45 6.91 -8.92 -10.05
C VAL A 45 5.40 -8.69 -10.03
N LEU A 46 4.70 -9.06 -11.11
CA LEU A 46 3.25 -8.91 -11.20
C LEU A 46 2.52 -9.74 -10.13
N LEU A 47 2.95 -10.99 -9.93
CA LEU A 47 2.39 -11.86 -8.89
C LEU A 47 2.65 -11.30 -7.50
N GLN A 48 3.84 -10.77 -7.24
CA GLN A 48 4.18 -10.14 -5.97
C GLN A 48 3.34 -8.90 -5.71
N ILE A 49 3.12 -8.04 -6.71
CA ILE A 49 2.22 -6.88 -6.60
C ILE A 49 0.81 -7.35 -6.26
N LYS A 50 0.25 -8.29 -7.03
CA LYS A 50 -1.10 -8.81 -6.78
C LYS A 50 -1.24 -9.41 -5.39
N THR A 51 -0.27 -10.19 -4.95
CA THR A 51 -0.30 -10.87 -3.64
C THR A 51 -0.14 -9.88 -2.48
N ARG A 52 0.80 -8.93 -2.61
CA ARG A 52 1.12 -7.95 -1.56
C ARG A 52 0.03 -6.90 -1.34
N PHE A 53 -0.65 -6.51 -2.41
CA PHE A 53 -1.73 -5.53 -2.39
C PHE A 53 -3.13 -6.15 -2.45
N ASN A 54 -3.23 -7.48 -2.36
CA ASN A 54 -4.52 -8.18 -2.34
C ASN A 54 -5.41 -7.71 -1.17
N PHE A 55 -4.80 -7.38 -0.03
CA PHE A 55 -5.49 -6.83 1.12
C PHE A 55 -5.33 -5.31 1.20
N SER A 56 -6.11 -4.59 0.38
CA SER A 56 -6.08 -3.12 0.28
C SER A 56 -7.13 -2.41 1.16
N ARG A 57 -7.90 -3.14 1.97
CA ARG A 57 -9.09 -2.54 2.63
C ARG A 57 -8.74 -1.52 3.73
N HIS A 58 -7.61 -1.67 4.42
CA HIS A 58 -7.11 -0.68 5.37
C HIS A 58 -6.59 0.60 4.66
N LEU A 59 -6.23 0.52 3.37
CA LEU A 59 -5.86 1.68 2.56
C LEU A 59 -7.04 2.63 2.39
N VAL A 60 -8.27 2.12 2.29
CA VAL A 60 -9.48 2.95 2.22
C VAL A 60 -9.60 3.81 3.48
N ALA A 61 -9.43 3.22 4.65
CA ALA A 61 -9.43 3.95 5.91
C ALA A 61 -8.34 5.02 6.00
N SER A 62 -7.17 4.80 5.39
CA SER A 62 -6.10 5.81 5.34
C SER A 62 -6.51 7.08 4.59
N ASN A 63 -7.45 7.00 3.63
CA ASN A 63 -7.95 8.16 2.90
C ASN A 63 -8.67 9.17 3.81
N LEU A 64 -9.18 8.73 4.96
CA LEU A 64 -9.80 9.60 5.97
C LEU A 64 -8.77 10.49 6.70
N PHE A 65 -7.49 10.14 6.64
CA PHE A 65 -6.39 10.83 7.34
C PHE A 65 -5.41 11.53 6.38
N MET A 66 -5.78 11.71 5.11
CA MET A 66 -4.99 12.47 4.14
C MET A 66 -5.11 13.97 4.41
N SER A 67 -4.11 14.54 5.08
CA SER A 67 -4.05 15.97 5.45
C SER A 67 -4.29 16.91 4.26
N GLU A 68 -3.76 16.58 3.09
CA GLU A 68 -3.96 17.31 1.82
C GLU A 68 -5.43 17.50 1.44
N LYS A 69 -6.30 16.57 1.86
CA LYS A 69 -7.74 16.58 1.56
C LYS A 69 -8.59 17.14 2.70
N PHE A 70 -8.03 17.50 3.85
CA PHE A 70 -8.82 17.97 5.00
C PHE A 70 -9.61 19.25 4.69
N SER A 71 -9.04 20.16 3.90
CA SER A 71 -9.76 21.36 3.43
C SER A 71 -11.01 20.99 2.64
N VAL A 72 -10.94 19.96 1.79
CA VAL A 72 -12.11 19.44 1.04
C VAL A 72 -13.08 18.75 1.98
N TYR A 73 -12.59 17.88 2.88
CA TYR A 73 -13.40 17.10 3.81
C TYR A 73 -14.15 17.95 4.85
N ARG A 74 -13.61 19.13 5.18
CA ARG A 74 -14.27 20.13 6.01
C ARG A 74 -15.59 20.61 5.41
N HIS A 75 -15.64 20.75 4.08
CA HIS A 75 -16.84 21.21 3.37
C HIS A 75 -17.70 20.05 2.86
N GLN A 76 -17.07 18.95 2.45
CA GLN A 76 -17.72 17.78 1.92
C GLN A 76 -17.17 16.52 2.60
N PHE A 77 -17.89 16.04 3.59
CA PHE A 77 -17.46 14.87 4.36
C PHE A 77 -17.41 13.61 3.48
N PRO A 78 -16.33 12.80 3.52
CA PRO A 78 -16.19 11.60 2.71
C PRO A 78 -16.98 10.41 3.28
N GLU A 79 -18.30 10.42 3.10
CA GLU A 79 -19.18 9.37 3.62
C GLU A 79 -18.91 7.97 3.03
N SER A 80 -18.46 7.90 1.78
CA SER A 80 -18.11 6.62 1.14
C SER A 80 -16.97 5.91 1.87
N PHE A 81 -15.88 6.63 2.14
CA PHE A 81 -14.72 6.07 2.85
C PHE A 81 -15.05 5.70 4.29
N LEU A 82 -15.90 6.49 4.96
CA LEU A 82 -16.37 6.16 6.30
C LEU A 82 -17.17 4.85 6.30
N ASN A 83 -18.13 4.72 5.38
CA ASN A 83 -18.98 3.53 5.31
C ASN A 83 -18.17 2.27 5.00
N GLU A 84 -17.28 2.33 4.00
CA GLU A 84 -16.38 1.22 3.69
C GLU A 84 -15.48 0.83 4.88
N THR A 85 -14.99 1.82 5.63
CA THR A 85 -14.18 1.61 6.83
C THR A 85 -14.98 0.92 7.93
N CYS A 86 -16.21 1.35 8.20
CA CYS A 86 -17.07 0.75 9.22
C CYS A 86 -17.55 -0.66 8.83
N ILE A 87 -17.75 -0.95 7.55
CA ILE A 87 -18.00 -2.32 7.06
C ILE A 87 -16.81 -3.23 7.36
N GLN A 88 -15.58 -2.72 7.20
CA GLN A 88 -14.36 -3.49 7.44
C GLN A 88 -14.03 -3.65 8.93
N PHE A 89 -14.29 -2.62 9.73
CA PHE A 89 -14.00 -2.57 11.17
C PHE A 89 -15.30 -2.37 11.94
N SER A 90 -16.09 -3.44 12.03
CA SER A 90 -17.44 -3.42 12.62
C SER A 90 -17.50 -3.07 14.12
N PHE A 91 -16.34 -2.99 14.78
CA PHE A 91 -16.25 -2.57 16.19
C PHE A 91 -16.14 -1.06 16.36
N LEU A 92 -15.95 -0.30 15.27
CA LEU A 92 -15.94 1.16 15.29
C LEU A 92 -17.37 1.68 15.26
N ASP A 93 -17.65 2.68 16.10
CA ASP A 93 -18.93 3.38 16.03
C ASP A 93 -18.89 4.41 14.89
N GLN A 94 -19.67 4.15 13.84
CA GLN A 94 -19.73 5.01 12.67
C GLN A 94 -20.16 6.45 12.98
N ASN A 95 -21.13 6.63 13.88
CA ASN A 95 -21.64 7.97 14.20
C ASN A 95 -20.63 8.75 15.03
N MET A 96 -20.02 8.08 16.02
CA MET A 96 -19.00 8.70 16.85
C MET A 96 -17.75 9.03 16.02
N LEU A 97 -17.26 8.10 15.19
CA LEU A 97 -16.15 8.33 14.27
C LEU A 97 -16.44 9.47 13.29
N LYS A 98 -17.66 9.58 12.75
CA LYS A 98 -18.06 10.69 11.88
C LYS A 98 -17.93 12.04 12.58
N ASN A 99 -18.45 12.14 13.80
CA ASN A 99 -18.42 13.37 14.58
C ASN A 99 -16.98 13.75 14.95
N GLU A 100 -16.18 12.79 15.40
CA GLU A 100 -14.77 13.00 15.71
C GLU A 100 -14.00 13.48 14.48
N LEU A 101 -14.15 12.81 13.33
CA LEU A 101 -13.50 13.23 12.08
C LEU A 101 -13.96 14.61 11.60
N GLN A 102 -15.23 14.97 11.77
CA GLN A 102 -15.70 16.32 11.45
C GLN A 102 -15.03 17.39 12.31
N VAL A 103 -14.87 17.15 13.61
CA VAL A 103 -14.12 18.05 14.50
C VAL A 103 -12.65 18.08 14.10
N LEU A 104 -12.08 16.94 13.73
CA LEU A 104 -10.69 16.83 13.29
C LEU A 104 -10.42 17.68 12.05
N TYR A 105 -11.28 17.63 11.03
CA TYR A 105 -11.15 18.40 9.79
C TYR A 105 -11.36 19.90 9.97
N GLN A 106 -11.97 20.33 11.08
CA GLN A 106 -12.17 21.75 11.39
C GLN A 106 -10.95 22.39 12.09
N ARG A 107 -10.07 21.59 12.68
CA ARG A 107 -8.91 22.07 13.43
C ARG A 107 -7.67 22.16 12.54
N ASP A 108 -7.22 23.38 12.27
CA ASP A 108 -6.07 23.63 11.39
C ASP A 108 -4.76 23.05 11.96
N GLU A 109 -4.61 23.01 13.29
CA GLU A 109 -3.48 22.38 14.00
C GLU A 109 -3.31 20.90 13.63
N LEU A 110 -4.43 20.17 13.58
CA LEU A 110 -4.46 18.75 13.25
C LEU A 110 -4.24 18.53 11.74
N SER A 111 -4.70 19.47 10.91
CA SER A 111 -4.52 19.41 9.45
C SER A 111 -3.07 19.59 8.99
N THR A 112 -2.27 20.31 9.78
CA THR A 112 -0.85 20.54 9.46
C THR A 112 -0.01 19.29 9.69
N THR A 113 -0.48 18.40 10.57
CA THR A 113 0.23 17.18 10.95
C THR A 113 0.00 16.09 9.90
N SER A 114 1.00 15.83 9.06
CA SER A 114 0.94 14.80 8.03
C SER A 114 1.38 13.44 8.57
N GLY A 115 0.53 12.43 8.38
CA GLY A 115 0.82 11.04 8.72
C GLY A 115 0.13 10.54 10.00
N ALA A 116 -0.10 9.22 10.04
CA ALA A 116 -0.85 8.58 11.12
C ALA A 116 -0.11 8.61 12.47
N VAL A 117 1.20 8.36 12.48
CA VAL A 117 2.00 8.33 13.71
C VAL A 117 2.08 9.72 14.35
N PRO A 118 2.49 10.79 13.65
CA PRO A 118 2.53 12.13 14.24
C PRO A 118 1.16 12.60 14.75
N LEU A 119 0.09 12.30 14.01
CA LEU A 119 -1.28 12.63 14.44
C LEU A 119 -1.67 11.89 15.74
N SER A 120 -1.26 10.63 15.90
CA SER A 120 -1.54 9.85 17.11
C SER A 120 -0.83 10.39 18.34
N ILE A 121 0.42 10.86 18.17
CA ILE A 121 1.23 11.45 19.23
C ILE A 121 0.63 12.80 19.64
N LEU A 122 0.30 13.65 18.67
CA LEU A 122 -0.29 14.96 18.91
C LEU A 122 -1.62 14.86 19.68
N LEU A 123 -2.51 13.95 19.30
CA LEU A 123 -3.77 13.72 20.01
C LEU A 123 -3.56 13.26 21.46
N ASN A 124 -2.48 12.53 21.71
CA ASN A 124 -2.11 12.08 23.05
C ASN A 124 -1.49 13.19 23.90
N GLU A 125 -0.64 14.03 23.31
CA GLU A 125 0.01 15.17 23.97
C GLU A 125 -0.99 16.27 24.35
N GLU A 126 -1.98 16.54 23.49
CA GLU A 126 -3.05 17.51 23.74
C GLU A 126 -4.15 17.01 24.71
N GLY A 127 -4.01 15.78 25.24
CA GLY A 127 -4.99 15.19 26.16
C GLY A 127 -6.35 14.88 25.53
N LEU A 128 -6.41 14.78 24.19
CA LEU A 128 -7.64 14.63 23.41
C LEU A 128 -8.12 13.17 23.30
N ILE A 129 -7.45 12.25 24.00
CA ILE A 129 -7.70 10.80 23.96
C ILE A 129 -9.17 10.45 24.22
N CYS A 130 -9.78 11.08 25.22
CA CYS A 130 -11.16 10.82 25.58
C CYS A 130 -12.16 11.36 24.55
N THR A 131 -11.75 12.33 23.72
CA THR A 131 -12.60 12.97 22.70
C THR A 131 -12.51 12.28 21.35
N PHE A 132 -11.35 11.70 21.01
CA PHE A 132 -11.07 11.06 19.72
C PHE A 132 -10.86 9.55 19.86
N GLN A 133 -11.77 8.87 20.56
CA GLN A 133 -11.59 7.45 20.91
C GLN A 133 -11.66 6.55 19.67
N GLU A 134 -12.64 6.78 18.79
CA GLU A 134 -12.80 5.97 17.57
C GLU A 134 -11.70 6.28 16.55
N THR A 135 -11.34 7.56 16.45
CA THR A 135 -10.26 8.03 15.58
C THR A 135 -8.94 7.42 16.01
N LEU A 136 -8.62 7.38 17.30
CA LEU A 136 -7.40 6.75 17.82
C LEU A 136 -7.39 5.23 17.62
N LYS A 137 -8.53 4.54 17.79
CA LYS A 137 -8.65 3.12 17.46
C LYS A 137 -8.32 2.88 16.00
N LEU A 138 -8.91 3.65 15.09
CA LEU A 138 -8.67 3.52 13.65
C LEU A 138 -7.22 3.86 13.29
N LEU A 139 -6.64 4.88 13.92
CA LEU A 139 -5.24 5.26 13.74
C LEU A 139 -4.29 4.17 14.22
N GLY A 140 -4.61 3.53 15.36
CA GLY A 140 -3.88 2.37 15.88
C GLY A 140 -3.88 1.20 14.89
N ILE A 141 -5.01 0.93 14.24
CA ILE A 141 -5.09 -0.07 13.16
C ILE A 141 -4.16 0.32 12.00
N LEU A 142 -4.22 1.57 11.54
CA LEU A 142 -3.41 2.04 10.42
C LEU A 142 -1.90 1.99 10.71
N ILE A 143 -1.49 2.21 11.96
CA ILE A 143 -0.08 2.17 12.39
C ILE A 143 0.39 0.72 12.55
N THR A 144 -0.47 -0.19 13.02
CA THR A 144 -0.09 -1.57 13.36
C THR A 144 -0.25 -2.55 12.20
N ILE A 145 -1.13 -2.27 11.25
CA ILE A 145 -1.28 -3.09 10.05
C ILE A 145 -0.27 -2.61 9.00
N PRO A 146 0.72 -3.44 8.62
CA PRO A 146 1.64 -3.09 7.56
C PRO A 146 0.89 -2.89 6.24
N MET A 147 1.25 -1.84 5.48
CA MET A 147 0.60 -1.50 4.21
C MET A 147 0.77 -2.56 3.13
N SER A 148 1.74 -3.46 3.32
CA SER A 148 1.90 -4.65 2.48
C SER A 148 2.17 -5.88 3.35
N THR A 149 1.62 -7.02 2.95
CA THR A 149 1.79 -8.29 3.68
C THR A 149 3.26 -8.73 3.82
N SER A 150 4.15 -8.22 2.98
CA SER A 150 5.58 -8.59 2.98
C SER A 150 6.49 -7.61 3.73
N GLU A 151 5.98 -6.48 4.21
CA GLU A 151 6.74 -5.61 5.12
C GLU A 151 7.17 -6.40 6.38
N ALA A 152 6.28 -7.25 6.89
CA ALA A 152 6.58 -8.18 7.99
C ALA A 152 7.66 -9.21 7.61
N GLU A 153 7.65 -9.73 6.38
CA GLU A 153 8.64 -10.71 5.89
C GLU A 153 10.04 -10.08 5.72
N CYS A 154 10.10 -8.84 5.23
CA CYS A 154 11.33 -8.06 5.15
C CYS A 154 11.92 -7.81 6.54
N CYS A 155 11.09 -7.39 7.49
CA CYS A 155 11.50 -7.17 8.88
C CYS A 155 12.04 -8.46 9.51
N PHE A 156 11.34 -9.59 9.34
CA PHE A 156 11.78 -10.89 9.83
C PHE A 156 13.10 -11.36 9.19
N SER A 157 13.26 -11.16 7.89
CA SER A 157 14.49 -11.51 7.17
C SER A 157 15.70 -10.70 7.64
N MET A 158 15.52 -9.40 7.89
CA MET A 158 16.57 -8.55 8.47
C MET A 158 16.89 -8.97 9.92
N LEU A 159 15.87 -9.25 10.72
CA LEU A 159 16.06 -9.72 12.09
C LEU A 159 16.82 -11.05 12.13
N LYS A 160 16.53 -11.97 11.21
CA LYS A 160 17.26 -13.23 11.05
C LYS A 160 18.73 -12.98 10.72
N ARG A 161 19.02 -12.07 9.79
CA ARG A 161 20.40 -11.66 9.45
C ARG A 161 21.12 -11.05 10.65
N PHE A 162 20.46 -10.16 11.39
CA PHE A 162 21.02 -9.54 12.60
C PHE A 162 21.32 -10.56 13.70
N LYS A 163 20.41 -11.52 13.92
CA LYS A 163 20.61 -12.62 14.85
C LYS A 163 21.83 -13.47 14.46
N THR A 164 21.92 -13.91 13.20
CA THR A 164 23.06 -14.69 12.70
C THR A 164 24.38 -13.92 12.86
N PHE A 165 24.35 -12.60 12.62
CA PHE A 165 25.50 -11.74 12.82
C PHE A 165 25.94 -11.62 14.28
N ASN A 166 25.00 -11.52 15.23
CA ASN A 166 25.31 -11.46 16.66
C ASN A 166 25.79 -12.81 17.21
N GLU A 167 25.24 -13.93 16.72
CA GLU A 167 25.67 -15.28 17.07
C GLU A 167 27.05 -15.61 16.51
N GLY A 168 27.38 -15.16 15.30
CA GLY A 168 28.70 -15.31 14.69
C GLY A 168 29.82 -14.48 15.32
N ARG A 169 29.51 -13.55 16.24
CA ARG A 169 30.49 -12.73 16.98
C ARG A 169 30.84 -13.26 18.37
N LYS A 170 30.24 -14.36 18.83
CA LYS A 170 30.65 -15.02 20.08
C LYS A 170 31.90 -15.87 19.81
N THR A 171 33.06 -15.21 19.78
CA THR A 171 34.42 -15.79 19.87
C THR A 171 35.15 -15.05 20.98
#